data_AF-A0A9N9N218-F1
#
_entry.id   AF-A0A9N9N218-F1
#
_cell.length_a   1.000
_cell.length_b   1.000
_cell.length_c   1.000
_cell.angle_alpha   90.00
_cell.angle_beta   90.00
_cell.angle_gamma   90.00
#
_symmetry.space_group_name_H-M   'P 1'
#
loop_
_entity.id
_entity.type
_entity.pdbx_description
1 polymer ?
#
loop_
_entity_poly.entity_id
_entity_poly.type
_entity_poly.pdbx_seq_one_letter_code
_entity_poly.pdbx_strand_id
1 'polypeptide(L)'
;MKQAIATDLCRVCNLKPETIQHITTACSVIAPKEYLNRHNDVAKIVHSHLCHKSHLIKEIPPYYKYNPSSVIENESTKIYWDTLIVTDKQILHNKPDILYINKTGKYAFVIDFAVPADSNIINAYTAKVTKYQDLLYELKRIYDLKKIEVCHRFSRKTTC
;
A
#
# COMPACT_ATOMS: atom_id res chain seq x y z
N MET A 1 36.41 6.42 -32.03
CA MET A 1 36.61 7.59 -31.13
C MET A 1 35.52 7.56 -30.09
N LYS A 2 35.84 7.45 -28.79
CA LYS A 2 34.84 7.59 -27.72
C LYS A 2 34.48 9.08 -27.64
N GLN A 3 33.21 9.44 -27.83
CA GLN A 3 32.74 10.80 -27.58
C GLN A 3 33.14 11.19 -26.14
N ALA A 4 33.77 12.35 -26.00
CA ALA A 4 34.02 12.93 -24.69
C ALA A 4 32.68 13.27 -24.06
N ILE A 5 32.29 12.53 -23.03
CA ILE A 5 31.11 12.82 -22.23
C ILE A 5 31.43 14.14 -21.50
N ALA A 6 30.73 15.21 -21.86
CA ALA A 6 31.01 16.56 -21.35
C ALA A 6 30.81 16.68 -19.82
N THR A 7 30.00 15.79 -19.24
CA THR A 7 29.69 15.74 -17.80
C THR A 7 29.19 14.34 -17.48
N ASP A 8 29.66 13.75 -16.39
CA ASP A 8 29.15 12.48 -15.88
C ASP A 8 27.84 12.63 -15.09
N LEU A 9 27.30 13.85 -14.96
CA LEU A 9 26.07 14.10 -14.21
C LEU A 9 24.84 13.48 -14.89
N CYS A 10 23.89 13.09 -14.05
CA CYS A 10 22.59 12.57 -14.44
C CYS A 10 21.88 13.55 -15.36
N ARG A 11 21.50 13.09 -16.56
CA ARG A 11 20.80 13.87 -17.58
C ARG A 11 19.41 14.35 -17.16
N VAL A 12 18.86 13.81 -16.07
CA VAL A 12 17.51 14.11 -15.59
C VAL A 12 17.53 15.08 -14.40
N CYS A 13 18.37 14.83 -13.40
CA CYS A 13 18.42 15.70 -12.21
C CYS A 13 19.60 16.68 -12.21
N ASN A 14 20.66 16.43 -12.99
CA ASN A 14 21.91 17.19 -13.03
C ASN A 14 22.63 17.34 -11.67
N LEU A 15 22.32 16.52 -10.66
CA LEU A 15 22.87 16.66 -9.30
C LEU A 15 23.97 15.65 -8.93
N LYS A 16 23.93 14.44 -9.49
CA LYS A 16 24.85 13.34 -9.16
C LYS A 16 25.30 12.61 -10.42
N PRO A 17 26.42 11.88 -10.38
CA PRO A 17 26.85 11.07 -11.52
C PRO A 17 25.77 10.08 -11.98
N GLU A 18 25.62 9.98 -13.30
CA GLU A 18 24.66 9.09 -13.95
C GLU A 18 25.14 7.64 -13.88
N THR A 19 24.81 6.99 -12.78
CA THR A 19 25.01 5.55 -12.61
C THR A 19 23.68 4.81 -12.75
N ILE A 20 23.73 3.51 -13.09
CA ILE A 20 22.54 2.65 -13.10
C ILE A 20 21.83 2.72 -11.74
N GLN A 21 22.61 2.69 -10.65
CA GLN A 21 22.08 2.81 -9.30
C GLN A 21 21.40 4.17 -9.07
N HIS A 22 22.00 5.26 -9.55
CA HIS A 22 21.40 6.58 -9.45
C HIS A 22 20.07 6.65 -10.19
N ILE A 23 20.01 6.25 -11.46
CA ILE A 23 18.77 6.28 -12.27
C ILE A 23 17.66 5.44 -11.65
N THR A 24 18.00 4.25 -11.15
CA THR A 24 17.02 3.28 -10.67
C THR A 24 16.52 3.53 -9.24
N THR A 25 17.36 4.11 -8.37
CA THR A 25 17.04 4.18 -6.93
C THR A 25 17.26 5.55 -6.28
N ALA A 26 18.10 6.42 -6.83
CA ALA A 26 18.55 7.63 -6.12
C ALA A 26 18.32 8.96 -6.87
N CYS A 27 17.84 8.93 -8.10
CA CYS A 27 17.51 10.12 -8.86
C CYS A 27 16.30 10.78 -8.22
N SER A 28 16.45 12.01 -7.75
CA SER A 28 15.40 12.78 -7.07
C SER A 28 14.16 13.01 -7.93
N VAL A 29 14.29 12.92 -9.25
CA VAL A 29 13.20 13.09 -10.22
C VAL A 29 12.54 11.75 -10.57
N ILE A 30 13.34 10.72 -10.89
CA ILE A 30 12.82 9.44 -11.37
C ILE A 30 12.36 8.56 -10.22
N ALA A 31 13.20 8.43 -9.19
CA ALA A 31 13.00 7.45 -8.15
C ALA A 31 11.65 7.61 -7.44
N PRO A 32 11.21 8.81 -7.00
CA PRO A 32 9.92 8.96 -6.33
C PRO A 32 8.72 8.48 -7.17
N LYS A 33 8.72 8.81 -8.47
CA LYS A 33 7.66 8.40 -9.41
C LYS A 33 7.65 6.89 -9.60
N GLU A 34 8.81 6.27 -9.81
CA GLU A 34 8.93 4.83 -10.00
C GLU A 34 8.64 4.03 -8.71
N TYR A 35 8.97 4.59 -7.54
CA TYR A 35 8.55 4.02 -6.26
C TYR A 35 7.02 4.07 -6.13
N LEU A 36 6.38 5.20 -6.44
CA LEU A 36 4.93 5.35 -6.38
C LEU A 36 4.19 4.45 -7.38
N ASN A 37 4.68 4.32 -8.61
CA ASN A 37 4.09 3.45 -9.62
C ASN A 37 4.10 1.98 -9.16
N ARG A 38 5.27 1.48 -8.73
CA ARG A 38 5.40 0.10 -8.21
C ARG A 38 4.51 -0.15 -7.00
N HIS A 39 4.46 0.82 -6.08
CA HIS A 39 3.59 0.78 -4.91
C HIS A 39 2.11 0.60 -5.32
N ASN A 40 1.64 1.45 -6.24
CA ASN A 40 0.26 1.42 -6.69
C ASN A 40 -0.08 0.15 -7.47
N ASP A 41 0.84 -0.37 -8.27
CA ASP A 41 0.63 -1.62 -9.02
C ASP A 41 0.51 -2.83 -8.09
N VAL A 42 1.37 -2.94 -7.08
CA VAL A 42 1.27 -3.99 -6.06
C VAL A 42 -0.05 -3.89 -5.30
N ALA A 43 -0.42 -2.67 -4.88
CA ALA A 43 -1.67 -2.43 -4.18
C ALA A 43 -2.89 -2.84 -5.04
N LYS A 44 -2.90 -2.48 -6.33
CA LYS A 44 -3.97 -2.85 -7.27
C LYS A 44 -4.12 -4.36 -7.42
N ILE A 45 -3.02 -5.09 -7.50
CA ILE A 45 -3.02 -6.56 -7.59
C ILE A 45 -3.65 -7.18 -6.34
N VAL A 46 -3.27 -6.70 -5.15
CA VAL A 46 -3.84 -7.20 -3.90
C VAL A 46 -5.32 -6.87 -3.79
N HIS A 47 -5.69 -5.63 -4.09
CA HIS A 47 -7.07 -5.18 -4.01
C HIS A 47 -7.99 -5.98 -4.94
N SER A 48 -7.58 -6.24 -6.19
CA SER A 48 -8.37 -7.05 -7.13
C SER A 48 -8.54 -8.49 -6.65
N HIS A 49 -7.50 -9.09 -6.08
CA HIS A 49 -7.58 -10.43 -5.49
C HIS A 49 -8.50 -10.49 -4.27
N LEU A 50 -8.44 -9.49 -3.37
CA LEU A 50 -9.34 -9.40 -2.22
C LEU A 50 -10.80 -9.23 -2.65
N CYS A 51 -11.05 -8.37 -3.65
CA CYS A 51 -12.38 -8.20 -4.23
C CYS A 51 -12.92 -9.50 -4.80
N HIS A 52 -12.10 -10.22 -5.58
CA HIS A 52 -12.50 -11.49 -6.19
C HIS A 52 -12.78 -12.57 -5.15
N LYS A 53 -11.88 -12.74 -4.16
CA LYS A 53 -12.07 -13.69 -3.06
C LYS A 53 -13.32 -13.42 -2.22
N SER A 54 -13.74 -12.15 -2.17
CA SER A 54 -14.93 -11.72 -1.42
C SER A 54 -16.20 -11.67 -2.27
N HIS A 55 -16.15 -12.19 -3.50
CA HIS A 55 -17.24 -12.18 -4.47
C HIS A 55 -17.78 -10.77 -4.79
N LEU A 56 -16.91 -9.76 -4.74
CA LEU A 56 -17.24 -8.36 -5.09
C LEU A 56 -17.02 -8.08 -6.57
N ILE A 57 -16.15 -8.86 -7.23
CA ILE A 57 -15.94 -8.86 -8.68
C ILE A 57 -15.96 -10.32 -9.18
N LYS A 58 -16.38 -10.52 -10.43
CA LYS A 58 -16.49 -11.85 -11.03
C LYS A 58 -15.14 -12.43 -11.46
N GLU A 59 -14.26 -11.59 -11.97
CA GLU A 59 -12.96 -11.99 -12.51
C GLU A 59 -11.90 -10.96 -12.09
N ILE A 60 -10.63 -11.39 -12.05
CA ILE A 60 -9.49 -10.52 -11.74
C ILE A 60 -8.96 -9.93 -13.06
N PRO A 61 -9.18 -8.63 -13.35
CA PRO A 61 -8.61 -8.03 -14.55
C PRO A 61 -7.09 -7.87 -14.42
N PRO A 62 -6.36 -7.74 -15.54
CA PRO A 62 -4.94 -7.38 -15.51
C PRO A 62 -4.72 -6.05 -14.75
N TYR A 63 -3.68 -5.98 -13.92
CA TYR A 63 -3.48 -4.85 -13.00
C TYR A 63 -3.42 -3.48 -13.69
N TYR A 64 -2.86 -3.42 -14.91
CA TYR A 64 -2.75 -2.21 -15.71
C TYR A 64 -4.09 -1.73 -16.31
N LYS A 65 -5.12 -2.58 -16.33
CA LYS A 65 -6.51 -2.22 -16.70
C LYS A 65 -7.42 -2.06 -15.48
N TYR A 66 -6.91 -2.34 -14.28
CA TYR A 66 -7.70 -2.33 -13.06
C TYR A 66 -7.75 -0.93 -12.45
N ASN A 67 -8.97 -0.43 -12.26
CA ASN A 67 -9.22 0.80 -11.53
C ASN A 67 -10.05 0.49 -10.27
N PRO A 68 -9.43 0.49 -9.08
CA PRO A 68 -10.14 0.19 -7.83
C PRO A 68 -11.13 1.30 -7.48
N SER A 69 -12.32 0.90 -7.04
CA SER A 69 -13.30 1.82 -6.45
C SER A 69 -12.86 2.20 -5.03
N SER A 70 -13.04 3.47 -4.64
CA SER A 70 -12.70 3.96 -3.30
C SER A 70 -13.31 3.13 -2.18
N VAL A 71 -14.54 2.67 -2.37
CA VAL A 71 -15.23 1.73 -1.46
C VAL A 71 -16.01 0.72 -2.29
N ILE A 72 -15.94 -0.55 -1.91
CA ILE A 72 -16.74 -1.62 -2.49
C ILE A 72 -17.22 -2.55 -1.37
N GLU A 73 -18.50 -2.94 -1.40
CA GLU A 73 -19.08 -3.76 -0.34
C GLU A 73 -20.21 -4.68 -0.80
N ASN A 74 -20.42 -5.74 -0.03
CA ASN A 74 -21.59 -6.61 -0.06
C ASN A 74 -22.04 -6.91 1.38
N GLU A 75 -22.95 -7.87 1.55
CA GLU A 75 -23.48 -8.26 2.87
C GLU A 75 -22.39 -8.79 3.83
N SER A 76 -21.37 -9.44 3.29
CA SER A 76 -20.33 -10.12 4.09
C SER A 76 -19.06 -9.28 4.28
N THR A 77 -18.75 -8.38 3.35
CA THR A 77 -17.42 -7.77 3.22
C THR A 77 -17.51 -6.32 2.79
N LYS A 78 -16.61 -5.48 3.30
CA LYS A 78 -16.40 -4.10 2.87
C LYS A 78 -14.90 -3.84 2.67
N ILE A 79 -14.53 -3.23 1.56
CA ILE A 79 -13.13 -2.93 1.22
C ILE A 79 -13.04 -1.44 0.87
N TYR A 80 -12.09 -0.75 1.49
CA TYR A 80 -11.71 0.62 1.15
C TYR A 80 -10.37 0.62 0.39
N TRP A 81 -10.24 1.52 -0.56
CA TRP A 81 -9.04 1.78 -1.34
C TRP A 81 -8.62 3.24 -1.21
N ASP A 82 -7.39 3.49 -0.74
CA ASP A 82 -6.76 4.82 -0.64
C ASP A 82 -7.74 5.94 -0.20
N THR A 83 -8.54 5.64 0.82
CA THR A 83 -9.65 6.50 1.26
C THR A 83 -9.47 6.88 2.71
N LEU A 84 -9.76 8.15 3.03
CA LEU A 84 -9.76 8.65 4.40
C LEU A 84 -10.88 7.98 5.18
N ILE A 85 -10.50 7.30 6.26
CA ILE A 85 -11.44 6.70 7.21
C ILE A 85 -11.86 7.76 8.21
N VAL A 86 -13.14 8.10 8.20
CA VAL A 86 -13.74 9.03 9.16
C VAL A 86 -14.09 8.27 10.44
N THR A 87 -13.60 8.76 11.57
CA THR A 87 -13.81 8.23 12.92
C THR A 87 -14.29 9.35 13.84
N ASP A 88 -14.93 9.00 14.95
CA ASP A 88 -15.45 10.00 15.92
C ASP A 88 -14.34 10.87 16.52
N LYS A 89 -13.14 10.30 16.65
CA LYS A 89 -11.94 11.02 17.06
C LYS A 89 -11.12 11.44 15.86
N GLN A 90 -10.43 12.57 15.97
CA GLN A 90 -9.44 12.97 14.98
C GLN A 90 -8.20 12.06 15.11
N ILE A 91 -7.93 11.26 14.08
CA ILE A 91 -6.76 10.39 14.01
C ILE A 91 -5.83 10.93 12.93
N LEU A 92 -4.55 11.13 13.27
CA LEU A 92 -3.55 11.67 12.34
C LEU A 92 -3.29 10.75 11.14
N HIS A 93 -3.44 9.44 11.36
CA HIS A 93 -3.13 8.40 10.39
C HIS A 93 -4.34 7.52 10.11
N ASN A 94 -5.24 8.01 9.28
CA ASN A 94 -6.52 7.39 8.97
C ASN A 94 -6.72 7.07 7.47
N LYS A 95 -5.66 7.12 6.66
CA LYS A 95 -5.70 6.79 5.22
C LYS A 95 -4.78 5.60 4.92
N PRO A 96 -5.23 4.36 5.15
CA PRO A 96 -4.49 3.18 4.72
C PRO A 96 -4.65 2.96 3.20
N ASP A 97 -3.72 2.22 2.58
CA ASP A 97 -3.85 1.86 1.17
C ASP A 97 -5.07 0.97 0.93
N ILE A 98 -5.26 -0.03 1.80
CA ILE A 98 -6.44 -0.89 1.78
C ILE A 98 -6.92 -1.14 3.21
N LEU A 99 -8.22 -1.02 3.44
CA LEU A 99 -8.88 -1.54 4.63
C LEU A 99 -9.89 -2.61 4.21
N TYR A 100 -9.65 -3.84 4.65
CA TYR A 100 -10.55 -4.98 4.43
C TYR A 100 -11.34 -5.27 5.70
N ILE A 101 -12.65 -5.39 5.60
CA ILE A 101 -13.55 -5.69 6.72
C ILE A 101 -14.42 -6.88 6.36
N ASN A 102 -14.33 -7.95 7.15
CA ASN A 102 -15.28 -9.06 7.12
C ASN A 102 -16.34 -8.84 8.20
N LYS A 103 -17.56 -8.51 7.74
CA LYS A 103 -18.73 -8.21 8.56
C LYS A 103 -19.25 -9.47 9.28
N THR A 104 -19.21 -10.62 8.63
CA THR A 104 -19.73 -11.89 9.17
C THR A 104 -18.79 -12.50 10.22
N GLY A 105 -17.51 -12.59 9.89
CA GLY A 105 -16.45 -13.10 10.76
C GLY A 105 -16.01 -12.09 11.82
N LYS A 106 -16.47 -10.84 11.74
CA LYS A 106 -16.13 -9.74 12.65
C LYS A 106 -14.61 -9.56 12.78
N TYR A 107 -13.92 -9.50 11.65
CA TYR A 107 -12.49 -9.18 11.63
C TYR A 107 -12.13 -8.20 10.51
N ALA A 108 -11.04 -7.46 10.67
CA ALA A 108 -10.56 -6.55 9.65
C ALA A 108 -9.03 -6.56 9.52
N PHE A 109 -8.55 -6.13 8.36
CA PHE A 109 -7.13 -5.96 8.05
C PHE A 109 -6.88 -4.56 7.50
N VAL A 110 -5.94 -3.85 8.13
CA VAL A 110 -5.34 -2.63 7.59
C VAL A 110 -4.10 -3.04 6.82
N ILE A 111 -4.02 -2.71 5.54
CA ILE A 111 -2.92 -3.10 4.66
C ILE A 111 -2.29 -1.82 4.12
N ASP A 112 -0.99 -1.67 4.36
CA ASP A 112 -0.20 -0.51 3.93
C ASP A 112 1.12 -1.00 3.34
N PHE A 113 1.34 -0.74 2.05
CA PHE A 113 2.49 -1.21 1.31
C PHE A 113 3.70 -0.33 1.60
N ALA A 114 4.83 -0.95 1.89
CA ALA A 114 6.11 -0.26 1.92
C ALA A 114 7.03 -0.92 0.89
N VAL A 115 7.72 -0.10 0.11
CA VAL A 115 8.88 -0.52 -0.67
C VAL A 115 10.12 0.09 0.00
N PRO A 116 10.56 -0.43 1.16
CA PRO A 116 11.73 0.13 1.84
C PRO A 116 12.99 -0.17 1.03
N ALA A 117 13.95 0.77 1.04
CA ALA A 117 15.31 0.50 0.60
C ALA A 117 16.04 -0.31 1.68
N ASP A 118 15.91 -1.64 1.62
CA ASP A 118 16.61 -2.77 2.26
C ASP A 118 17.27 -2.69 3.66
N SER A 119 17.71 -1.54 4.16
CA SER A 119 18.50 -1.43 5.40
C SER A 119 17.68 -1.20 6.69
N ASN A 120 16.36 -0.95 6.61
CA ASN A 120 15.57 -0.56 7.80
C ASN A 120 14.14 -1.13 7.85
N ILE A 121 13.92 -2.30 7.26
CA ILE A 121 12.58 -2.91 7.14
C ILE A 121 11.89 -3.09 8.51
N ILE A 122 12.64 -3.51 9.53
CA ILE A 122 12.11 -3.75 10.89
C ILE A 122 11.68 -2.43 11.56
N ASN A 123 12.49 -1.38 11.44
CA ASN A 123 12.17 -0.07 12.04
C ASN A 123 10.99 0.60 11.32
N ALA A 124 10.95 0.52 9.99
CA ALA A 124 9.81 0.98 9.19
C ALA A 124 8.52 0.21 9.55
N TYR A 125 8.64 -1.08 9.83
CA TYR A 125 7.53 -1.92 10.28
C TYR A 125 6.99 -1.49 11.66
N THR A 126 7.86 -1.39 12.68
CA THR A 126 7.45 -1.02 14.04
C THR A 126 6.81 0.38 14.04
N ALA A 127 7.34 1.30 13.23
CA ALA A 127 6.76 2.61 13.03
C ALA A 127 5.33 2.51 12.45
N LYS A 128 5.11 1.70 11.40
CA LYS A 128 3.77 1.52 10.80
C LYS A 128 2.76 0.88 11.76
N VAL A 129 3.16 -0.12 12.54
CA VAL A 129 2.25 -0.74 13.52
C VAL A 129 1.82 0.30 14.54
N THR A 130 2.78 1.03 15.12
CA THR A 130 2.52 2.10 16.09
C THR A 130 1.61 3.19 15.49
N LYS A 131 1.88 3.57 14.23
CA LYS A 131 1.14 4.61 13.49
C LYS A 131 -0.37 4.34 13.40
N TYR A 132 -0.78 3.09 13.23
CA TYR A 132 -2.19 2.73 13.03
C TYR A 132 -2.91 2.27 14.31
N GLN A 133 -2.25 2.20 15.47
CA GLN A 133 -2.88 1.66 16.69
C GLN A 133 -4.21 2.35 17.04
N ASP A 134 -4.25 3.68 16.98
CA ASP A 134 -5.46 4.45 17.25
C ASP A 134 -6.57 4.15 16.25
N LEU A 135 -6.23 4.04 14.95
CA LEU A 135 -7.16 3.67 13.90
C LEU A 135 -7.73 2.27 14.12
N LEU A 136 -6.89 1.30 14.52
CA LEU A 136 -7.34 -0.06 14.80
C LEU A 136 -8.35 -0.08 15.96
N TYR A 137 -8.07 0.66 17.03
CA TYR A 137 -8.97 0.75 18.18
C TYR A 137 -10.33 1.31 17.80
N GLU A 138 -10.35 2.43 17.05
CA GLU A 138 -11.58 3.08 16.60
C GLU A 138 -12.36 2.19 15.62
N LEU A 139 -11.69 1.56 14.65
CA LEU A 139 -12.31 0.62 13.72
C LEU A 139 -12.90 -0.60 14.44
N LYS A 140 -12.19 -1.14 15.45
CA LYS A 140 -12.69 -2.26 16.26
C LYS A 140 -14.00 -1.91 16.95
N ARG A 141 -14.11 -0.68 17.46
CA ARG A 141 -15.31 -0.16 18.12
C ARG A 141 -16.45 0.11 17.14
N ILE A 142 -16.19 0.84 16.06
CA ILE A 142 -17.20 1.25 15.07
C ILE A 142 -17.86 0.02 14.41
N TYR A 143 -17.07 -1.00 14.08
CA TYR A 143 -17.56 -2.19 13.38
C TYR A 143 -17.85 -3.38 14.31
N ASP A 144 -17.66 -3.21 15.62
CA ASP A 144 -17.82 -4.25 16.63
C ASP A 144 -17.04 -5.53 16.24
N LEU A 145 -15.74 -5.37 16.00
CA LEU A 145 -14.87 -6.44 15.51
C LEU A 145 -14.29 -7.27 16.67
N LYS A 146 -14.22 -8.58 16.47
CA LYS A 146 -13.49 -9.51 17.34
C LYS A 146 -11.98 -9.33 17.18
N LYS A 147 -11.51 -9.14 15.95
CA LYS A 147 -10.07 -9.06 15.61
C LYS A 147 -9.81 -7.96 14.59
N ILE A 148 -8.75 -7.20 14.77
CA ILE A 148 -8.25 -6.28 13.74
C ILE A 148 -6.73 -6.24 13.78
N GLU A 149 -6.09 -6.29 12.62
CA GLU A 149 -4.63 -6.35 12.51
C GLU A 149 -4.13 -5.50 11.34
N VAL A 150 -2.90 -4.99 11.48
CA VAL A 150 -2.16 -4.42 10.36
C VAL A 150 -1.45 -5.56 9.66
N CYS A 151 -1.77 -5.84 8.40
CA CYS A 151 -1.12 -6.93 7.69
C CYS A 151 0.21 -6.48 7.06
N HIS A 152 1.26 -7.21 7.42
CA HIS A 152 2.65 -6.91 7.04
C HIS A 152 3.35 -8.10 6.34
N ARG A 153 2.69 -9.26 6.22
CA ARG A 153 3.16 -10.44 5.48
C ARG A 153 1.98 -11.09 4.75
N PHE A 154 2.09 -11.25 3.43
CA PHE A 154 1.16 -12.08 2.66
C PHE A 154 1.63 -13.54 2.69
N SER A 155 1.07 -14.34 3.60
CA SER A 155 1.23 -15.81 3.59
C SER A 155 0.05 -16.47 2.86
N ARG A 156 0.32 -17.59 2.18
CA ARG A 156 -0.70 -18.38 1.43
C ARG A 156 -1.81 -18.95 2.32
N LYS A 157 -1.62 -18.96 3.64
CA LYS A 157 -2.67 -19.25 4.62
C LYS A 157 -3.09 -17.93 5.22
N THR A 158 -4.32 -17.49 4.94
CA THR A 158 -4.87 -16.23 5.45
C THR A 158 -5.03 -16.27 6.97
N THR A 159 -3.95 -15.90 7.64
CA THR A 159 -3.86 -15.23 8.93
C THR A 159 -2.64 -14.34 8.78
N CYS A 160 -2.77 -13.03 9.03
CA CYS A 160 -1.61 -12.32 9.54
C CYS A 160 -1.20 -13.06 10.84
#